data_AF-A0A355EYP4-F1
#
_entry.id   AF-A0A355EYP4-F1
#
_cell.length_a   1.000
_cell.length_b   1.000
_cell.length_c   1.000
_cell.angle_alpha   90.00
_cell.angle_beta   90.00
_cell.angle_gamma   90.00
#
_symmetry.space_group_name_H-M   'P 1'
#
loop_
_entity.id
_entity.type
_entity.pdbx_description
1 polymer ?
#
loop_
_entity_poly.entity_id
_entity_poly.type
_entity_poly.pdbx_seq_one_letter_code
_entity_poly.pdbx_strand_id
1 'polypeptide(L)' 'MVTVPAEVGRQLGIKPGWKLDWQPVEGKEEILVRVIPDRGELARRLLGAGRKFSPDRDAVAELVAERAAEG' A
#
# COMPACT_ATOMS: atom_id res chain seq x y z
N MET A 1 -15.12 -9.60 -20.07
CA MET A 1 -14.15 -9.97 -19.00
C MET A 1 -12.76 -9.74 -19.58
N VAL A 2 -11.99 -8.78 -19.03
CA VAL A 2 -10.61 -8.53 -19.47
C VAL A 2 -9.69 -9.31 -18.53
N THR A 3 -8.90 -10.23 -19.07
CA THR A 3 -7.97 -11.04 -18.30
C THR A 3 -6.59 -10.40 -18.32
N VAL A 4 -6.00 -10.15 -17.16
CA VAL A 4 -4.62 -9.69 -17.06
C VAL A 4 -3.71 -10.90 -17.31
N PRO A 5 -2.81 -10.87 -18.31
CA PRO A 5 -1.86 -11.96 -18.54
C PRO A 5 -1.02 -12.23 -17.29
N ALA A 6 -0.77 -13.51 -17.00
CA ALA A 6 -0.04 -13.91 -15.80
C ALA A 6 1.37 -13.28 -15.71
N GLU A 7 2.01 -13.05 -16.85
CA GLU A 7 3.30 -12.38 -16.93
C GLU A 7 3.24 -10.91 -16.45
N VAL A 8 2.24 -10.16 -16.93
CA VAL A 8 1.99 -8.77 -16.51
C VAL A 8 1.65 -8.73 -15.01
N GLY A 9 0.81 -9.67 -14.55
CA GLY A 9 0.48 -9.79 -13.13
C GLY A 9 1.70 -10.00 -12.24
N ARG A 10 2.62 -10.89 -12.65
CA ARG A 10 3.89 -11.13 -11.94
C ARG A 10 4.80 -9.91 -11.95
N GLN A 11 4.96 -9.27 -13.10
CA GLN A 11 5.81 -8.09 -13.26
C GLN A 11 5.34 -6.93 -12.38
N LEU A 12 4.03 -6.73 -12.28
CA LEU A 12 3.42 -5.67 -11.47
C LEU A 12 3.16 -6.09 -10.01
N GLY A 13 3.50 -7.33 -9.63
CA GLY A 13 3.29 -7.85 -8.28
C GLY A 13 1.81 -7.93 -7.86
N ILE A 14 0.89 -8.07 -8.82
CA ILE A 14 -0.55 -8.13 -8.58
C ILE A 14 -0.90 -9.50 -8.00
N LYS A 15 -1.51 -9.52 -6.81
CA LYS A 15 -2.00 -10.76 -6.19
C LYS A 15 -3.50 -10.95 -6.46
N PRO A 16 -3.99 -12.20 -6.59
CA PRO A 16 -5.42 -12.48 -6.65
C PRO A 16 -6.17 -11.85 -5.47
N GLY A 17 -7.34 -11.28 -5.74
CA GLY A 17 -8.17 -10.61 -4.74
C GLY A 17 -7.89 -9.12 -4.56
N TRP A 18 -6.83 -8.57 -5.17
CA TRP A 18 -6.62 -7.12 -5.23
C TRP A 18 -7.57 -6.45 -6.21
N LYS A 19 -7.91 -5.19 -5.93
CA LYS A 19 -8.79 -4.40 -6.80
C LYS A 19 -7.97 -3.71 -7.88
N LEU A 20 -8.59 -3.52 -9.04
CA LEU A 20 -8.04 -2.76 -10.14
C LEU A 20 -8.98 -1.59 -10.42
N ASP A 21 -8.44 -0.38 -10.45
CA ASP A 21 -9.13 0.83 -10.86
C ASP A 21 -8.71 1.17 -12.29
N TRP A 22 -9.69 1.44 -13.15
CA TRP A 22 -9.50 1.53 -14.60
C TRP A 22 -9.91 2.91 -15.06
N GLN A 23 -9.01 3.59 -15.75
CA GLN A 23 -9.24 4.95 -16.23
C GLN A 23 -8.92 5.01 -17.73
N PRO A 24 -9.89 5.35 -18.59
CA PRO A 24 -9.60 5.59 -20.00
C PRO A 24 -8.70 6.82 -20.13
N VAL A 25 -7.75 6.78 -21.06
CA VAL A 25 -6.89 7.92 -21.37
C VAL A 25 -7.51 8.68 -22.54
N GLU A 26 -7.95 9.92 -22.29
CA GLU A 26 -8.61 10.73 -23.32
C GLU A 26 -7.70 10.95 -24.54
N GLY A 27 -8.27 10.81 -25.74
CA GLY A 27 -7.54 10.96 -26.99
C GLY A 27 -6.62 9.79 -27.37
N LYS A 28 -6.65 8.68 -26.63
CA LYS A 28 -5.88 7.48 -26.92
C LYS A 28 -6.70 6.21 -26.76
N GLU A 29 -6.30 5.16 -27.47
CA GLU A 29 -6.81 3.80 -27.24
C GLU A 29 -6.05 3.10 -26.10
N GLU A 30 -5.84 3.81 -25.00
CA GLU A 30 -5.09 3.35 -23.82
C GLU A 30 -5.98 3.34 -22.58
N ILE A 31 -5.75 2.37 -21.70
CA ILE A 31 -6.39 2.29 -20.37
C ILE A 31 -5.29 2.31 -19.31
N LEU A 32 -5.39 3.26 -18.39
CA LEU A 32 -4.54 3.31 -17.21
C LEU A 32 -5.16 2.44 -16.12
N VAL A 33 -4.36 1.50 -15.60
CA VAL A 33 -4.80 0.57 -14.56
C VAL A 33 -4.03 0.83 -13.28
N ARG A 34 -4.74 1.21 -12.22
CA ARG A 34 -4.17 1.37 -10.88
C ARG A 34 -4.47 0.13 -10.04
N VAL A 35 -3.40 -0.51 -9.57
CA VAL A 35 -3.50 -1.66 -8.66
C VAL A 35 -3.75 -1.16 -7.24
N ILE A 36 -4.84 -1.62 -6.62
CA ILE A 36 -5.22 -1.30 -5.24
C ILE A 36 -5.05 -2.56 -4.39
N PRO A 37 -3.99 -2.64 -3.57
CA PRO A 37 -3.77 -3.78 -2.69
C PRO A 37 -4.85 -3.95 -1.63
N ASP A 38 -4.97 -5.15 -1.09
CA ASP A 38 -5.81 -5.40 0.08
C ASP A 38 -5.29 -4.69 1.34
N ARG A 39 -6.13 -4.63 2.38
CA ARG A 39 -5.80 -3.97 3.65
C ARG A 39 -4.56 -4.55 4.32
N GLY A 40 -4.33 -5.87 4.23
CA GLY A 40 -3.18 -6.53 4.86
C GLY A 40 -1.87 -6.17 4.18
N GLU A 41 -1.87 -6.10 2.85
CA GLU A 41 -0.73 -5.64 2.07
C GLU A 41 -0.45 -4.15 2.33
N LEU A 42 -1.48 -3.31 2.36
CA LEU A 42 -1.32 -1.88 2.71
C LEU A 42 -0.68 -1.73 4.11
N ALA A 43 -1.16 -2.46 5.10
CA ALA A 43 -0.59 -2.45 6.45
C ALA A 43 0.88 -2.89 6.44
N ARG A 44 1.23 -3.97 5.72
CA ARG A 44 2.62 -4.43 5.58
C ARG A 44 3.53 -3.37 4.94
N ARG A 45 3.06 -2.66 3.91
CA ARG A 45 3.85 -1.61 3.22
C ARG A 45 4.04 -0.38 4.09
N LEU A 46 3.05 -0.04 4.91
CA LEU A 46 3.10 1.11 5.82
C LEU A 46 3.86 0.81 7.11
N LEU A 47 3.98 -0.47 7.49
CA LEU A 47 4.69 -0.88 8.69
C LEU A 47 6.15 -0.41 8.63
N GLY A 48 6.55 0.43 9.58
CA GLY A 48 7.91 0.97 9.66
C GLY A 48 8.21 2.08 8.64
N ALA A 49 7.29 2.44 7.74
CA ALA A 49 7.49 3.52 6.77
C ALA A 49 7.73 4.89 7.43
N GLY A 50 7.23 5.07 8.66
CA GLY A 50 7.46 6.26 9.49
C GLY A 50 8.86 6.37 10.09
N ARG A 51 9.60 5.25 10.27
CA ARG A 51 10.90 5.24 10.97
C ARG A 51 11.95 6.13 10.31
N LYS A 52 11.93 6.22 8.98
CA LYS A 52 12.87 7.07 8.21
C LYS A 52 12.75 8.56 8.53
N PHE A 53 11.62 9.01 9.07
CA PHE A 53 11.39 10.42 9.38
C PHE A 53 11.81 10.81 10.80
N SER A 54 12.05 9.83 11.68
CA SER A 54 12.52 10.07 13.04
C SER A 54 13.30 8.83 13.51
N PRO A 55 14.50 8.58 12.96
CA PRO A 55 15.23 7.34 13.19
C PRO A 55 15.66 7.16 14.65
N ASP A 56 15.94 8.25 15.34
CA ASP A 56 16.43 8.26 16.73
C ASP A 56 15.30 8.35 17.78
N ARG A 57 14.04 8.44 17.33
CA ARG A 57 12.88 8.64 18.19
C ARG A 57 12.07 7.35 18.31
N ASP A 58 11.97 6.80 19.52
CA ASP A 58 11.03 5.72 19.81
C ASP A 58 9.68 6.28 20.25
N ALA A 59 8.87 6.69 19.27
CA ALA A 59 7.55 7.25 19.51
C ALA A 59 6.60 6.27 20.22
N VAL A 60 6.85 4.95 20.14
CA VAL A 60 6.05 3.95 20.84
C VAL A 60 6.44 3.93 22.31
N ALA A 61 7.74 3.91 22.63
CA ALA A 61 8.21 3.99 24.01
C ALA A 61 7.77 5.29 24.69
N GLU A 62 7.83 6.42 23.98
CA GLU A 62 7.33 7.70 24.46
C GLU A 62 5.83 7.64 24.78
N LEU A 63 5.01 7.12 23.86
CA LEU A 63 3.57 6.97 24.09
C LEU A 63 3.26 6.05 25.27
N VAL A 64 4.00 4.96 25.44
CA VAL A 64 3.84 4.04 26.58
C VAL A 64 4.16 4.75 27.90
N ALA A 65 5.25 5.53 27.93
CA ALA A 65 5.63 6.31 29.10
C ALA A 65 4.58 7.38 29.45
N GLU A 66 4.04 8.08 28.46
CA GLU A 66 2.94 9.04 28.63
C GLU A 66 1.71 8.36 29.25
N ARG A 67 1.27 7.23 28.69
CA ARG A 67 0.09 6.50 29.21
C ARG A 67 0.29 5.93 30.61
N ALA A 68 1.52 5.55 30.95
CA ALA A 68 1.85 5.09 32.29
C ALA A 68 1.85 6.22 33.33
N ALA A 69 2.07 7.47 32.91
CA ALA A 69 2.03 8.65 33.79
C ALA A 69 0.62 9.25 33.95
N GLU A 70 -0.29 9.00 32.99
CA GLU A 70 -1.69 9.45 33.02
C GLU A 70 -2.64 8.53 33.80
N GLY A 71 -2.22 7.30 34.12
CA GLY A 71 -2.99 6.32 34.89
C GLY A 71 -2.70 6.38 36.39
#